data_AF-A0A358NDU3-F1
#
_entry.id   AF-A0A358NDU3-F1
#
_cell.length_a   1.000
_cell.length_b   1.000
_cell.length_c   1.000
_cell.angle_alpha   90.00
_cell.angle_beta   90.00
_cell.angle_gamma   90.00
#
_symmetry.space_group_name_H-M   'P 1'
#
loop_
_entity.id
_entity.type
_entity.pdbx_description
1 polymer ?
#
loop_
_entity_poly.entity_id
_entity_poly.type
_entity_poly.pdbx_seq_one_letter_code
_entity_poly.pdbx_strand_id
1 'polypeptide(L)'
;MFSGTGENTFSPNMPMTRSMLVTVLYRMEGSPAVTTANTFTDVDGGQWYTDAVIWANAGGIVTGYGEGRFGANDPITREQMAAILYRYAQLKGYDVAKTTELTAYTDAA
;
A
#
# COMPACT_ATOMS: atom_id res chain seq x y z
N MET A 1 4.02 13.37 -3.12
CA MET A 1 3.14 12.19 -3.25
C MET A 1 3.78 11.17 -4.20
N PHE A 2 3.56 11.25 -5.51
CA PHE A 2 4.29 10.43 -6.51
C PHE A 2 5.63 11.08 -6.88
N SER A 3 6.63 10.26 -7.23
CA SER A 3 7.99 10.74 -7.60
C SER A 3 8.55 10.12 -8.90
N GLY A 4 7.73 9.41 -9.68
CA GLY A 4 8.20 8.71 -10.87
C GLY A 4 9.21 7.59 -10.55
N THR A 5 9.86 7.05 -11.59
CA THR A 5 10.84 5.96 -11.49
C THR A 5 12.25 6.41 -11.88
N GLY A 6 12.44 7.71 -12.12
CA GLY A 6 13.72 8.32 -12.48
C GLY A 6 13.59 9.84 -12.55
N GLU A 7 14.70 10.56 -12.70
CA GLU A 7 14.75 12.03 -12.58
C GLU A 7 13.73 12.76 -13.46
N ASN A 8 13.55 12.32 -14.70
CA ASN A 8 12.61 12.91 -15.66
C ASN A 8 11.58 11.89 -16.19
N THR A 9 11.35 10.79 -15.47
CA THR A 9 10.56 9.66 -15.96
C THR A 9 9.49 9.26 -14.96
N PHE A 10 8.21 9.47 -15.32
CA PHE A 10 7.08 9.09 -14.46
C PHE A 10 6.65 7.63 -14.60
N SER A 11 6.79 7.04 -15.81
CA SER A 11 6.39 5.66 -16.12
C SER A 11 4.90 5.34 -15.90
N PRO A 12 3.95 6.08 -16.51
CA PRO A 12 2.51 5.91 -16.25
C PRO A 12 1.93 4.56 -16.65
N ASN A 13 2.58 3.84 -17.58
CA ASN A 13 2.15 2.53 -18.07
C ASN A 13 2.83 1.36 -17.35
N MET A 14 3.74 1.64 -16.40
CA MET A 14 4.38 0.60 -15.61
C MET A 14 3.40 0.06 -14.57
N PRO A 15 3.32 -1.27 -14.37
CA PRO A 15 2.56 -1.83 -13.27
C PRO A 15 3.03 -1.23 -11.94
N MET A 16 2.08 -0.74 -11.15
CA MET A 16 2.36 -0.21 -9.82
C MET A 16 2.76 -1.36 -8.88
N THR A 17 3.81 -1.17 -8.07
CA THR A 17 4.16 -2.14 -7.03
C THR A 17 3.43 -1.86 -5.72
N ARG A 18 3.42 -2.83 -4.81
CA ARG A 18 2.89 -2.65 -3.46
C ARG A 18 3.61 -1.53 -2.69
N SER A 19 4.94 -1.47 -2.79
CA SER A 19 5.74 -0.42 -2.13
C SER A 19 5.42 0.98 -2.67
N MET A 20 5.13 1.12 -3.98
CA MET A 20 4.73 2.39 -4.58
C MET A 20 3.42 2.90 -3.98
N LEU A 21 2.40 2.04 -3.87
CA LEU A 21 1.09 2.44 -3.32
C LEU A 21 1.23 2.90 -1.87
N VAL A 22 1.93 2.11 -1.07
CA VAL A 22 2.13 2.41 0.36
C VAL A 22 2.94 3.69 0.56
N THR A 23 3.97 3.91 -0.25
CA THR A 23 4.78 5.13 -0.21
C THR A 23 3.96 6.36 -0.58
N VAL A 24 3.04 6.24 -1.52
CA VAL A 24 2.11 7.31 -1.86
C VAL A 24 1.26 7.69 -0.65
N LEU A 25 0.63 6.72 0.02
CA LEU A 25 -0.20 6.96 1.21
C LEU A 25 0.62 7.57 2.36
N TYR A 26 1.80 7.02 2.63
CA TYR A 26 2.71 7.54 3.66
C TYR A 26 3.09 9.00 3.42
N ARG A 27 3.40 9.36 2.16
CA ARG A 27 3.73 10.74 1.79
C ARG A 27 2.51 11.67 1.83
N MET A 28 1.30 11.17 1.57
CA MET A 28 0.07 11.95 1.75
C MET A 28 -0.15 12.33 3.22
N GLU A 29 0.27 11.48 4.14
CA GLU A 29 0.22 11.73 5.58
C GLU A 29 1.41 12.56 6.11
N GLY A 30 2.24 13.11 5.21
CA GLY A 30 3.36 13.97 5.58
C GLY A 30 4.63 13.23 5.99
N SER A 31 4.74 11.93 5.68
CA SER A 31 5.91 11.09 6.01
C SER A 31 6.22 11.08 7.52
N PRO A 32 5.27 10.66 8.37
CA PRO A 32 5.43 10.67 9.83
C PRO A 32 6.62 9.81 10.28
N ALA A 33 7.30 10.24 11.34
CA ALA A 33 8.44 9.52 11.88
C ALA A 33 8.08 8.07 12.25
N VAL A 34 8.94 7.14 11.84
CA VAL A 34 8.78 5.71 12.09
C VAL A 34 9.65 5.29 13.25
N THR A 35 9.02 4.82 14.33
CA THR A 35 9.71 4.36 15.54
C THR A 35 9.59 2.85 15.76
N THR A 36 8.76 2.17 14.96
CA THR A 36 8.52 0.73 15.07
C THR A 36 9.57 -0.05 14.29
N ALA A 37 9.92 -1.24 14.77
CA ALA A 37 10.84 -2.13 14.06
C ALA A 37 10.22 -2.69 12.79
N ASN A 38 11.05 -2.91 11.77
CA ASN A 38 10.66 -3.67 10.60
C ASN A 38 10.47 -5.15 10.96
N THR A 39 9.33 -5.72 10.58
CA THR A 39 8.99 -7.13 10.78
C THR A 39 9.12 -7.97 9.51
N PHE A 40 9.41 -7.34 8.36
CA PHE A 40 9.51 -8.03 7.08
C PHE A 40 10.96 -8.35 6.71
N THR A 41 11.22 -9.59 6.36
CA THR A 41 12.54 -10.12 5.98
C THR A 41 12.97 -9.71 4.58
N ASP A 42 12.02 -9.33 3.72
CA ASP A 42 12.25 -8.87 2.34
C ASP A 42 12.11 -7.34 2.17
N VAL A 43 12.19 -6.61 3.28
CA VAL A 43 12.21 -5.14 3.32
C VAL A 43 13.55 -4.72 3.93
N ASP A 44 14.52 -4.44 3.08
CA ASP A 44 15.83 -3.97 3.54
C ASP A 44 15.73 -2.55 4.12
N GLY A 45 16.57 -2.27 5.11
CA GLY A 45 16.70 -0.92 5.66
C GLY A 45 17.27 0.08 4.64
N GLY A 46 16.84 1.34 4.74
CA GLY A 46 17.37 2.44 3.91
C GLY A 46 16.83 2.50 2.48
N GLN A 47 15.92 1.60 2.10
CA GLN A 47 15.18 1.70 0.85
C GLN A 47 14.17 2.85 0.89
N TRP A 48 13.88 3.45 -0.26
CA TRP A 48 12.95 4.59 -0.40
C TRP A 48 11.52 4.30 0.10
N TYR A 49 11.15 3.04 0.23
CA TYR A 49 9.85 2.58 0.72
C TYR A 49 9.89 2.04 2.16
N THR A 50 11.07 1.87 2.78
CA THR A 50 11.22 1.17 4.08
C THR A 50 10.28 1.74 5.13
N ASP A 51 10.39 3.05 5.37
CA ASP A 51 9.60 3.73 6.39
C ASP A 51 8.12 3.67 6.07
N ALA A 52 7.75 3.82 4.80
CA ALA A 52 6.37 3.73 4.38
C ALA A 52 5.76 2.35 4.66
N VAL A 53 6.51 1.28 4.39
CA VAL A 53 6.06 -0.10 4.66
C VAL A 53 5.92 -0.34 6.16
N ILE A 54 6.89 0.10 6.96
CA ILE A 54 6.83 -0.05 8.42
C ILE A 54 5.65 0.74 9.00
N TRP A 55 5.50 2.01 8.60
CA TRP A 55 4.40 2.86 9.00
C TRP A 55 3.05 2.23 8.65
N ALA A 56 2.90 1.76 7.41
CA ALA A 56 1.65 1.18 6.96
C ALA A 56 1.32 -0.14 7.66
N ASN A 57 2.33 -0.95 7.99
CA ASN A 57 2.14 -2.16 8.77
C ASN A 57 1.74 -1.83 10.22
N ALA A 58 2.42 -0.86 10.84
CA ALA A 58 2.10 -0.41 12.19
C ALA A 58 0.70 0.20 12.30
N GLY A 59 0.24 0.91 11.25
CA GLY A 59 -1.11 1.46 11.15
C GLY A 59 -2.16 0.47 10.67
N GLY A 60 -1.82 -0.80 10.44
CA GLY A 60 -2.74 -1.83 9.95
C GLY A 60 -3.25 -1.61 8.52
N ILE A 61 -2.62 -0.71 7.75
CA ILE A 61 -2.97 -0.41 6.35
C ILE A 61 -2.58 -1.57 5.43
N VAL A 62 -1.44 -2.20 5.71
CA VAL A 62 -0.94 -3.36 4.96
C VAL A 62 -0.68 -4.54 5.86
N THR A 63 -0.77 -5.72 5.25
CA THR A 63 -0.25 -6.97 5.80
C THR A 63 0.75 -7.55 4.81
N GLY A 64 1.67 -8.36 5.30
CA GLY A 64 2.52 -9.20 4.47
C GLY A 64 1.75 -10.36 3.83
N TYR A 65 2.47 -11.17 3.06
CA TYR A 65 1.99 -12.45 2.52
C TYR A 65 2.09 -13.61 3.50
N GLY A 66 2.65 -13.38 4.69
CA GLY A 66 3.03 -14.44 5.63
C GLY A 66 4.54 -14.66 5.64
N GLU A 67 5.02 -15.43 6.62
CA GLU A 67 6.43 -15.82 6.73
C GLU A 67 7.43 -14.63 6.76
N GLY A 68 6.97 -13.48 7.25
CA GLY A 68 7.77 -12.26 7.27
C GLY A 68 7.95 -11.60 5.90
N ARG A 69 7.20 -11.94 4.85
CA ARG A 69 7.34 -11.31 3.53
C ARG A 69 6.30 -10.23 3.26
N PHE A 70 6.72 -9.12 2.67
CA PHE A 70 5.86 -8.03 2.22
C PHE A 70 5.60 -8.03 0.71
N GLY A 71 6.60 -8.42 -0.10
CA GLY A 71 6.53 -8.36 -1.56
C GLY A 71 6.66 -6.93 -2.10
N ALA A 72 7.68 -6.19 -1.67
CA ALA A 72 7.82 -4.75 -1.97
C ALA A 72 7.78 -4.43 -3.47
N ASN A 73 8.44 -5.25 -4.29
CA ASN A 73 8.57 -5.04 -5.73
C ASN A 73 7.50 -5.77 -6.55
N ASP A 74 6.60 -6.49 -5.90
CA ASP A 74 5.58 -7.25 -6.61
C ASP A 74 4.52 -6.29 -7.18
N PRO A 75 4.07 -6.50 -8.43
CA PRO A 75 2.92 -5.80 -8.98
C PRO A 75 1.71 -5.99 -8.07
N ILE A 76 1.05 -4.88 -7.72
CA ILE A 76 -0.15 -4.95 -6.89
C ILE A 76 -1.36 -5.36 -7.72
N THR A 77 -2.14 -6.33 -7.24
CA THR A 77 -3.43 -6.67 -7.87
C THR A 77 -4.50 -5.66 -7.51
N ARG A 78 -5.60 -5.61 -8.26
CA ARG A 78 -6.71 -4.70 -8.00
C ARG A 78 -7.38 -4.98 -6.64
N GLU A 79 -7.49 -6.25 -6.27
CA GLU A 79 -8.04 -6.70 -4.99
C GLU A 79 -7.14 -6.26 -3.83
N GLN A 80 -5.82 -6.44 -3.98
CA GLN A 80 -4.85 -5.99 -2.98
C GLN A 80 -4.89 -4.47 -2.82
N MET A 81 -4.96 -3.72 -3.92
CA MET A 81 -5.10 -2.26 -3.89
C MET A 81 -6.36 -1.85 -3.15
N ALA A 82 -7.51 -2.45 -3.47
CA ALA A 82 -8.77 -2.16 -2.81
C ALA A 82 -8.71 -2.45 -1.31
N ALA A 83 -8.12 -3.58 -0.91
CA ALA A 83 -7.97 -3.95 0.50
C ALA A 83 -7.07 -2.96 1.26
N ILE A 84 -5.97 -2.49 0.67
CA ILE A 84 -5.08 -1.49 1.28
C ILE A 84 -5.80 -0.15 1.43
N LEU A 85 -6.49 0.31 0.39
CA LEU A 85 -7.24 1.57 0.42
C LEU A 85 -8.41 1.52 1.42
N TYR A 86 -9.07 0.38 1.55
CA TYR A 86 -10.12 0.15 2.55
C TYR A 86 -9.58 0.29 3.98
N ARG A 87 -8.47 -0.40 4.31
CA ARG A 87 -7.86 -0.30 5.65
C ARG A 87 -7.34 1.11 5.93
N TYR A 88 -6.78 1.77 4.92
CA TYR A 88 -6.41 3.18 5.02
C TYR A 88 -7.62 4.08 5.30
N ALA A 89 -8.74 3.88 4.59
CA ALA A 89 -9.97 4.62 4.82
C ALA A 89 -10.50 4.42 6.25
N GLN A 90 -10.44 3.19 6.78
CA GLN A 90 -10.77 2.90 8.18
C GLN A 90 -9.85 3.66 9.15
N LEU A 91 -8.54 3.68 8.90
CA LEU A 91 -7.59 4.45 9.72
C LEU A 91 -7.92 5.95 9.70
N LYS A 92 -8.35 6.49 8.56
CA LYS A 92 -8.77 7.90 8.44
C LYS A 92 -10.15 8.19 9.04
N GLY A 93 -10.88 7.17 9.50
CA GLY A 93 -12.24 7.31 10.04
C GLY A 93 -13.30 7.60 8.98
N TYR A 94 -13.05 7.24 7.71
CA TYR A 94 -14.05 7.36 6.66
C TYR A 94 -15.15 6.31 6.82
N ASP A 95 -16.37 6.66 6.38
CA ASP A 95 -17.48 5.71 6.33
C ASP A 95 -17.22 4.67 5.23
N VAL A 96 -16.95 3.44 5.66
CA VAL A 96 -16.76 2.26 4.80
C VAL A 96 -17.86 1.21 5.01
N ALA A 97 -18.94 1.56 5.73
CA ALA A 97 -20.01 0.62 6.06
C ALA A 97 -20.96 0.38 4.88
N LYS A 98 -20.93 1.24 3.85
CA LYS A 98 -21.78 1.08 2.67
C LYS A 98 -21.37 -0.13 1.85
N THR A 99 -22.20 -1.16 1.89
CA THR A 99 -22.11 -2.34 1.02
C THR A 99 -23.12 -2.25 -0.11
N THR A 100 -22.81 -2.91 -1.24
CA THR A 100 -23.72 -3.06 -2.39
C THR A 100 -23.81 -4.55 -2.73
N GLU A 101 -24.95 -4.98 -3.23
CA GLU A 101 -25.13 -6.34 -3.76
C GLU A 101 -24.28 -6.55 -5.02
N LEU A 102 -23.42 -7.56 -5.01
CA LEU A 102 -22.57 -7.89 -6.16
C LEU A 102 -23.39 -8.43 -7.35
N THR A 103 -24.61 -8.90 -7.10
CA THR A 103 -25.50 -9.46 -8.12
C THR A 103 -25.95 -8.45 -9.18
N ALA A 104 -25.69 -7.16 -8.99
CA ALA A 104 -25.98 -6.12 -9.98
C ALA A 104 -24.92 -6.04 -11.10
N TYR A 105 -23.76 -6.68 -10.93
CA TYR A 105 -22.68 -6.69 -11.91
C TYR A 105 -22.80 -7.93 -12.80
N THR A 106 -22.69 -7.75 -14.12
CA THR A 106 -22.85 -8.84 -15.11
C THR A 106 -21.73 -9.87 -15.08
N ASP A 107 -20.61 -9.54 -14.44
CA ASP A 107 -19.42 -10.35 -14.26
C ASP A 107 -19.27 -10.86 -12.82
N ALA A 108 -20.29 -10.71 -11.98
CA ALA A 108 -20.34 -11.33 -10.65
C ALA A 108 -20.76 -12.81 -10.79
N ALA A 109 -19.82 -13.66 -11.18
CA ALA A 109 -19.99 -15.13 -11.19
C ALA A 109 -18.66 -15.82 -10.89
#